data_AF-A0A4Q7XMJ8-F1
#
_entry.id   AF-A0A4Q7XMJ8-F1
#
_cell.length_a   1.000
_cell.length_b   1.000
_cell.length_c   1.000
_cell.angle_alpha   90.00
_cell.angle_beta   90.00
_cell.angle_gamma   90.00
#
_symmetry.space_group_name_H-M   'P 1'
#
loop_
_entity.id
_entity.type
_entity.pdbx_description
1 polymer ?
#
loop_
_entity_poly.entity_id
_entity_poly.type
_entity_poly.pdbx_seq_one_letter_code
_entity_poly.pdbx_strand_id
1 'polypeptide(L)'
;MGFFDGLRPGRAADFDSGSAATNAIELTKRHSQVSLTRQDAATGNLRINLTWRMRTSDIGGGRESLLRHPLKALRPPEVMGHSQSMVNVDLDLGCLYELTDGTKGVVQPLGGLLGDVNAPPYVKLSGDDRFGSASGETIYVNLDHREAIKRLLVFVYIYDQTPAFDRTHAIVTLYPSNGPRIEIGLDERHPQARSCAVVMIENLKDELVVRREVRFVYGFQAELDRLYGWGLQWGRGYKAKAEK
;
A
#
# COMPACT_ATOMS: atom_id res chain seq x y z
N MET A 1 -10.78 58.18 15.35
CA MET A 1 -10.28 57.16 16.29
C MET A 1 -11.45 56.42 16.87
N GLY A 2 -11.64 55.10 16.82
CA GLY A 2 -11.08 54.01 16.04
C GLY A 2 -12.07 52.86 16.19
N PHE A 3 -12.51 52.25 15.10
CA PHE A 3 -13.55 51.20 15.07
C PHE A 3 -13.01 49.98 14.32
N PHE A 4 -12.14 49.19 14.95
CA PHE A 4 -11.81 47.84 14.48
C PHE A 4 -11.35 47.01 15.67
N ASP A 5 -12.30 46.35 16.34
CA ASP A 5 -12.02 45.23 17.22
C ASP A 5 -12.96 44.07 16.83
N GLY A 6 -12.41 42.85 16.83
CA GLY A 6 -13.19 41.63 16.90
C GLY A 6 -13.65 40.96 15.59
N LEU A 7 -12.75 40.63 14.65
CA LEU A 7 -12.98 39.53 13.70
C LEU A 7 -11.70 38.72 13.45
N ARG A 8 -11.35 37.84 14.39
CA ARG A 8 -10.55 36.64 14.12
C ARG A 8 -11.39 35.43 14.50
N PRO A 9 -11.96 34.68 13.55
CA PRO A 9 -12.48 33.36 13.85
C PRO A 9 -11.28 32.46 14.17
N GLY A 10 -11.29 31.90 15.38
CA GLY A 10 -10.41 30.82 15.76
C GLY A 10 -10.51 29.70 14.72
N ARG A 11 -9.36 29.30 14.20
CA ARG A 11 -9.20 28.23 13.22
C ARG A 11 -9.47 26.90 13.93
N ALA A 12 -10.74 26.57 14.11
CA ALA A 12 -11.15 25.21 14.39
C ALA A 12 -10.72 24.37 13.17
N ALA A 13 -9.89 23.36 13.41
CA ALA A 13 -9.58 22.37 12.39
C ALA A 13 -10.89 21.62 12.10
N ASP A 14 -11.49 21.90 10.95
CA ASP A 14 -12.56 21.06 10.40
C ASP A 14 -11.98 19.66 10.23
N PHE A 15 -12.40 18.77 11.13
CA PHE A 15 -12.20 17.34 11.00
C PHE A 15 -13.11 16.87 9.86
N ASP A 16 -12.51 16.73 8.68
CA ASP A 16 -13.13 16.05 7.55
C ASP A 16 -13.31 14.58 7.93
N SER A 17 -14.47 14.31 8.49
CA SER A 17 -14.91 12.97 8.86
C SER A 17 -15.18 12.26 7.55
N GLY A 18 -14.26 11.38 7.14
CA GLY A 18 -14.40 10.57 5.93
C GLY A 18 -15.81 9.97 5.84
N SER A 19 -16.37 10.02 4.63
CA SER A 19 -17.63 9.39 4.18
C SER A 19 -18.46 8.73 5.29
N ALA A 20 -19.56 9.36 5.71
CA ALA A 20 -20.45 8.94 6.81
C ALA A 20 -21.04 7.50 6.71
N ALA A 21 -20.69 6.70 5.71
CA ALA A 21 -21.01 5.29 5.59
C ALA A 21 -19.89 4.34 6.06
N THR A 22 -18.65 4.84 6.23
CA THR A 22 -17.50 4.03 6.62
C THR A 22 -16.63 4.86 7.56
N ASN A 23 -16.43 4.40 8.81
CA ASN A 23 -15.47 5.00 9.75
C ASN A 23 -14.02 4.79 9.25
N ALA A 24 -13.65 5.52 8.20
CA ALA A 24 -12.38 5.39 7.48
C ALA A 24 -11.68 6.76 7.48
N ILE A 25 -10.40 6.75 7.86
CA ILE A 25 -9.51 7.90 7.78
C ILE A 25 -8.66 7.72 6.53
N GLU A 26 -8.78 8.65 5.59
CA GLU A 26 -7.88 8.68 4.44
C GLU A 26 -6.63 9.50 4.79
N LEU A 27 -5.45 8.89 4.67
CA LEU A 27 -4.21 9.67 4.77
C LEU A 27 -3.89 10.29 3.41
N THR A 28 -3.79 11.61 3.39
CA THR A 28 -3.48 12.39 2.20
C THR A 28 -2.13 13.11 2.36
N LYS A 29 -1.66 13.77 1.30
CA LYS A 29 -0.45 14.62 1.40
C LYS A 29 -0.59 15.73 2.45
N ARG A 30 -1.82 16.20 2.73
CA ARG A 30 -2.10 17.26 3.72
C ARG A 30 -2.24 16.71 5.13
N HIS A 31 -2.76 15.49 5.27
CA HIS A 31 -2.93 14.77 6.53
C HIS A 31 -2.15 13.46 6.46
N SER A 32 -0.83 13.57 6.61
CA SER A 32 0.09 12.46 6.37
C SER A 32 0.38 11.61 7.60
N GLN A 33 -0.14 11.94 8.78
CA GLN A 33 0.14 11.19 10.00
C GLN A 33 -1.11 11.00 10.87
N VAL A 34 -1.19 9.85 11.51
CA VAL A 34 -2.23 9.50 12.48
C VAL A 34 -1.61 8.68 13.60
N SER A 35 -2.04 8.93 14.83
CA SER A 35 -1.59 8.16 15.99
C SER A 35 -2.61 7.07 16.29
N LEU A 36 -2.18 5.81 16.25
CA LEU A 36 -3.04 4.67 16.62
C LEU A 36 -3.32 4.68 18.12
N THR A 37 -2.35 5.08 18.94
CA THR A 37 -2.52 5.15 20.40
C THR A 37 -3.56 6.19 20.80
N ARG A 38 -3.63 7.35 20.12
CA ARG A 38 -4.67 8.35 20.38
C ARG A 38 -6.07 7.93 19.94
N GLN A 39 -6.19 6.86 19.14
CA GLN A 39 -7.44 6.33 18.63
C GLN A 39 -7.87 5.04 19.34
N ASP A 40 -7.21 4.70 20.47
CA ASP A 40 -7.36 3.42 21.18
C ASP A 40 -7.19 2.19 20.26
N ALA A 41 -6.41 2.36 19.19
CA ALA A 41 -6.23 1.43 18.08
C ALA A 41 -4.87 0.70 18.14
N ALA A 42 -4.13 0.87 19.23
CA ALA A 42 -2.77 0.36 19.42
C ALA A 42 -2.71 -1.01 20.13
N THR A 43 -3.82 -1.75 20.16
CA THR A 43 -3.94 -3.07 20.82
C THR A 43 -4.46 -4.12 19.85
N GLY A 44 -4.20 -5.40 20.14
CA GLY A 44 -4.61 -6.53 19.33
C GLY A 44 -3.80 -6.68 18.05
N ASN A 45 -4.47 -7.11 16.98
CA ASN A 45 -3.84 -7.31 15.67
C ASN A 45 -4.17 -6.14 14.72
N LEU A 46 -3.14 -5.61 14.08
CA LEU A 46 -3.26 -4.69 12.95
C LEU A 46 -3.17 -5.49 11.66
N ARG A 47 -4.21 -5.44 10.85
CA ARG A 47 -4.24 -6.07 9.53
C ARG A 47 -4.00 -5.03 8.45
N ILE A 48 -2.99 -5.22 7.63
CA ILE A 48 -2.60 -4.34 6.53
C ILE A 48 -2.89 -5.09 5.24
N ASN A 49 -3.87 -4.63 4.47
CA ASN A 49 -4.30 -5.28 3.25
C ASN A 49 -3.93 -4.41 2.04
N LEU A 50 -3.34 -5.04 1.03
CA LEU A 50 -3.17 -4.48 -0.29
C LEU A 50 -4.32 -4.95 -1.17
N THR A 51 -5.05 -4.03 -1.76
CA THR A 51 -6.01 -4.30 -2.83
C THR A 51 -5.60 -3.52 -4.07
N TRP A 52 -5.57 -4.17 -5.23
CA TRP A 52 -5.27 -3.49 -6.48
C TRP A 52 -6.18 -3.91 -7.63
N ARG A 53 -6.32 -3.01 -8.61
CA ARG A 53 -7.04 -3.25 -9.86
C ARG A 53 -6.33 -2.57 -11.02
N MET A 54 -6.37 -3.19 -12.20
CA MET A 54 -5.91 -2.55 -13.44
C MET A 54 -6.82 -1.38 -13.81
N ARG A 55 -6.23 -0.30 -14.32
CA ARG A 55 -6.97 0.83 -14.91
C ARG A 55 -7.65 0.34 -16.19
N THR A 56 -8.95 0.59 -16.30
CA THR A 56 -9.80 0.14 -17.41
C THR A 56 -9.36 0.66 -18.77
N SER A 57 -8.56 1.73 -18.82
CA SER A 57 -7.96 2.29 -20.04
C SER A 57 -7.06 1.31 -20.80
N ASP A 58 -6.52 0.29 -20.13
CA ASP A 58 -5.69 -0.75 -20.76
C ASP A 58 -6.48 -2.05 -21.08
N ILE A 59 -7.76 -2.12 -20.67
CA ILE A 59 -8.62 -3.31 -20.80
C ILE A 59 -9.64 -3.17 -21.95
N GLY A 60 -9.75 -2.01 -22.60
CA GLY A 60 -10.80 -1.80 -23.61
C GLY A 60 -10.40 -0.84 -24.71
N GLY A 61 -10.46 -1.35 -25.95
CA GLY A 61 -10.05 -0.69 -27.19
C GLY A 61 -10.52 0.75 -27.34
N GLY A 62 -9.65 1.56 -27.97
CA GLY A 62 -10.00 2.89 -28.40
C GLY A 62 -11.36 2.88 -29.09
N ARG A 63 -12.24 3.80 -28.68
CA ARG A 63 -13.43 4.13 -29.45
C ARG A 63 -12.95 4.71 -30.78
N GLU A 64 -12.64 3.84 -31.75
CA GLU A 64 -12.45 4.24 -33.13
C GLU A 64 -13.75 4.95 -33.56
N SER A 65 -13.62 6.23 -33.85
CA SER A 65 -14.73 7.07 -34.27
C SER A 65 -15.34 6.50 -35.56
N LEU A 66 -16.55 5.94 -35.45
CA LEU A 66 -17.35 5.43 -36.57
C LEU A 66 -17.68 6.52 -37.61
N LEU A 67 -17.43 7.80 -37.29
CA LEU A 67 -17.58 8.91 -38.23
C LEU A 67 -16.50 8.95 -39.32
N ARG A 68 -15.33 8.31 -39.12
CA ARG A 68 -14.22 8.36 -40.09
C ARG A 68 -14.20 7.22 -41.11
N HIS A 69 -14.93 6.12 -40.88
CA HIS A 69 -14.90 4.94 -41.78
C HIS A 69 -16.25 4.21 -41.87
N PRO A 70 -17.24 4.74 -42.63
CA PRO A 70 -18.59 4.17 -42.69
C PRO A 70 -18.65 2.76 -43.31
N LEU A 71 -17.65 2.38 -44.12
CA LEU A 71 -17.59 1.07 -44.79
C LEU A 71 -16.99 -0.06 -43.94
N LYS A 72 -16.50 0.22 -42.72
CA LYS A 72 -15.98 -0.82 -41.80
C LYS A 72 -17.11 -1.61 -41.12
N ALA A 73 -18.34 -1.11 -41.13
CA ALA A 73 -19.52 -1.77 -40.54
C ALA A 73 -19.99 -3.03 -41.31
N LEU A 74 -19.50 -3.24 -42.53
CA LEU A 74 -19.83 -4.39 -43.37
C LEU A 74 -18.74 -5.47 -43.36
N ARG A 75 -17.67 -5.29 -42.58
CA ARG A 75 -16.64 -6.32 -42.42
C ARG A 75 -17.09 -7.28 -41.31
N PRO A 76 -17.12 -8.61 -41.55
CA PRO A 76 -17.35 -9.55 -40.47
C PRO A 76 -16.29 -9.32 -39.38
N PRO A 77 -16.67 -9.42 -38.09
CA PRO A 77 -15.72 -9.21 -37.00
C PRO A 77 -14.55 -10.18 -37.22
N GLU A 78 -13.36 -9.64 -37.43
CA GLU A 78 -12.14 -10.44 -37.34
C GLU A 78 -12.18 -11.08 -35.95
N VAL A 79 -12.19 -12.41 -35.91
CA VAL A 79 -11.97 -13.16 -34.68
C VAL A 79 -10.49 -12.96 -34.35
N MET A 80 -10.18 -11.76 -33.87
CA MET A 80 -8.92 -11.43 -33.25
C MET A 80 -8.91 -12.27 -31.99
N GLY A 81 -8.14 -13.35 -32.01
CA GLY A 81 -7.94 -14.17 -30.82
C GLY A 81 -7.70 -13.24 -29.64
N HIS A 82 -8.51 -13.38 -28.60
CA HIS A 82 -8.40 -12.64 -27.35
C HIS A 82 -7.10 -13.03 -26.65
N SER A 83 -5.96 -12.61 -27.21
CA SER A 83 -4.66 -12.61 -26.59
C SER A 83 -4.14 -11.18 -26.63
N GLN A 84 -4.96 -10.22 -26.19
CA GLN A 84 -4.36 -9.09 -25.51
C GLN A 84 -3.67 -9.71 -24.32
N SER A 85 -2.35 -9.84 -24.41
CA SER A 85 -1.47 -10.25 -23.35
C SER A 85 -1.77 -9.35 -22.16
N MET A 86 -2.69 -9.81 -21.31
CA MET A 86 -2.99 -9.24 -20.02
C MET A 86 -1.65 -9.29 -19.31
N VAL A 87 -0.96 -8.15 -19.28
CA VAL A 87 0.28 -8.01 -18.53
C VAL A 87 -0.13 -8.37 -17.12
N ASN A 88 0.25 -9.57 -16.70
CA ASN A 88 -0.10 -10.09 -15.40
C ASN A 88 0.73 -9.29 -14.40
N VAL A 89 0.19 -8.16 -13.97
CA VAL A 89 0.84 -7.32 -12.97
C VAL A 89 0.70 -8.05 -11.65
N ASP A 90 1.83 -8.45 -11.06
CA ASP A 90 1.87 -9.05 -9.74
C ASP A 90 2.42 -8.00 -8.76
N LEU A 91 1.53 -7.42 -7.96
CA LEU A 91 1.91 -6.50 -6.88
C LEU A 91 2.01 -7.28 -5.58
N ASP A 92 3.21 -7.26 -5.02
CA ASP A 92 3.54 -7.89 -3.75
C ASP A 92 3.64 -6.85 -2.64
N LEU A 93 3.27 -7.27 -1.44
CA LEU A 93 3.36 -6.52 -0.19
C LEU A 93 4.56 -7.03 0.62
N GLY A 94 5.33 -6.10 1.17
CA GLY A 94 6.45 -6.40 2.04
C GLY A 94 6.52 -5.45 3.23
N CYS A 95 7.24 -5.86 4.26
CA CYS A 95 7.47 -5.06 5.46
C CYS A 95 8.92 -5.19 5.91
N LEU A 96 9.65 -4.07 6.01
CA LEU A 96 10.90 -4.01 6.74
C LEU A 96 10.58 -3.79 8.21
N TYR A 97 11.17 -4.59 9.10
CA TYR A 97 10.99 -4.45 10.53
C TYR A 97 12.31 -4.10 11.21
N GLU A 98 12.22 -3.32 12.28
CA GLU A 98 13.28 -3.09 13.25
C GLU A 98 12.67 -3.20 14.64
N LEU A 99 13.22 -4.10 15.44
CA LEU A 99 12.83 -4.33 16.83
C LEU A 99 13.66 -3.45 17.78
N THR A 100 13.20 -3.29 19.01
CA THR A 100 13.87 -2.48 20.03
C THR A 100 15.20 -3.07 20.52
N ASP A 101 15.38 -4.38 20.36
CA ASP A 101 16.65 -5.09 20.61
C ASP A 101 17.70 -4.86 19.50
N GLY A 102 17.34 -4.18 18.41
CA GLY A 102 18.19 -3.92 17.27
C GLY A 102 18.12 -4.97 16.16
N THR A 103 17.32 -6.04 16.34
CA THR A 103 17.06 -7.04 15.30
C THR A 103 16.30 -6.40 14.15
N LYS A 104 16.77 -6.65 12.93
CA LYS A 104 16.18 -6.10 11.70
C LYS A 104 16.04 -7.17 10.64
N GLY A 105 15.05 -7.01 9.79
CA GLY A 105 14.87 -7.88 8.65
C GLY A 105 13.72 -7.44 7.77
N VAL A 106 13.31 -8.35 6.88
CA VAL A 106 12.22 -8.16 5.95
C VAL A 106 11.24 -9.33 6.04
N VAL A 107 9.96 -9.02 6.01
CA VAL A 107 8.86 -9.97 5.77
C VAL A 107 8.36 -9.73 4.35
N GLN A 108 8.40 -10.76 3.51
CA GLN A 108 8.00 -10.70 2.10
C GLN A 108 7.79 -12.11 1.52
N PRO A 109 7.02 -12.26 0.42
CA PRO A 109 6.92 -13.53 -0.31
C PRO A 109 8.28 -14.04 -0.82
N LEU A 110 9.15 -13.11 -1.23
CA LEU A 110 10.45 -13.43 -1.82
C LEU A 110 11.38 -14.11 -0.81
N GLY A 111 11.81 -15.34 -1.12
CA GLY A 111 12.64 -16.14 -0.21
C GLY A 111 11.87 -16.80 0.94
N GLY A 112 10.53 -16.81 0.90
CA GLY A 112 9.70 -17.49 1.90
C GLY A 112 9.75 -16.85 3.29
N LEU A 113 10.10 -15.57 3.37
CA LEU A 113 10.22 -14.82 4.63
C LEU A 113 8.86 -14.32 5.08
N LEU A 114 7.96 -15.25 5.42
CA LEU A 114 6.58 -14.92 5.79
C LEU A 114 6.43 -14.37 7.20
N GLY A 115 7.39 -14.60 8.10
CA GLY A 115 7.35 -14.15 9.49
C GLY A 115 6.31 -14.89 10.36
N ASP A 116 6.15 -14.42 11.60
CA ASP A 116 5.24 -14.98 12.61
C ASP A 116 4.62 -13.84 13.44
N VAL A 117 3.37 -14.02 13.87
CA VAL A 117 2.64 -13.10 14.75
C VAL A 117 2.87 -13.40 16.23
N ASN A 118 3.23 -14.65 16.57
CA ASN A 118 3.39 -15.12 17.95
C ASN A 118 4.87 -15.16 18.40
N ALA A 119 5.80 -14.95 17.47
CA ALA A 119 7.23 -14.87 17.73
C ALA A 119 7.82 -13.65 16.99
N PRO A 120 8.98 -13.11 17.42
CA PRO A 120 9.69 -12.10 16.65
C PRO A 120 9.80 -12.52 15.17
N PRO A 121 9.38 -11.66 14.21
CA PRO A 121 9.23 -10.21 14.31
C PRO A 121 7.84 -9.68 14.70
N TYR A 122 6.90 -10.54 15.12
CA TYR A 122 5.49 -10.18 15.40
C TYR A 122 4.74 -9.63 14.17
N VAL A 123 5.28 -9.91 12.99
CA VAL A 123 4.76 -9.52 11.67
C VAL A 123 4.69 -10.77 10.82
N LYS A 124 3.52 -11.05 10.25
CA LYS A 124 3.29 -12.20 9.38
C LYS A 124 2.61 -11.78 8.08
N LEU A 125 3.09 -12.29 6.96
CA LEU A 125 2.42 -12.21 5.67
C LEU A 125 1.53 -13.45 5.47
N SER A 126 0.29 -13.26 5.02
CA SER A 126 -0.66 -14.34 4.74
C SER A 126 -0.23 -15.23 3.55
N GLY A 127 0.58 -14.69 2.64
CA GLY A 127 0.76 -15.22 1.29
C GLY A 127 -0.39 -14.82 0.37
N ASP A 128 -0.25 -15.16 -0.92
CA ASP A 128 -1.22 -14.93 -2.00
C ASP A 128 -2.49 -15.76 -1.77
N ASP A 129 -3.36 -15.27 -0.89
CA ASP A 129 -4.61 -15.92 -0.55
C ASP A 129 -5.76 -15.31 -1.37
N ARG A 130 -6.16 -16.05 -2.41
CA ARG A 130 -7.09 -15.64 -3.48
C ARG A 130 -8.54 -15.96 -3.16
N PHE A 131 -8.95 -15.91 -1.89
CA PHE A 131 -10.35 -16.11 -1.54
C PHE A 131 -11.21 -14.90 -1.95
N GLY A 132 -11.61 -14.90 -3.22
CA GLY A 132 -12.82 -14.22 -3.69
C GLY A 132 -12.66 -12.74 -4.02
N SER A 133 -12.08 -12.47 -5.19
CA SER A 133 -12.14 -11.19 -5.93
C SER A 133 -11.25 -10.05 -5.42
N ALA A 134 -10.50 -9.48 -6.38
CA ALA A 134 -9.34 -8.59 -6.28
C ALA A 134 -8.10 -9.26 -5.65
N SER A 135 -7.07 -9.45 -6.47
CA SER A 135 -5.73 -9.90 -6.08
C SER A 135 -5.19 -8.98 -4.99
N GLY A 136 -4.94 -9.53 -3.81
CA GLY A 136 -4.47 -8.76 -2.66
C GLY A 136 -3.68 -9.61 -1.69
N GLU A 137 -2.67 -9.01 -1.07
CA GLU A 137 -1.86 -9.62 -0.03
C GLU A 137 -2.16 -8.96 1.32
N THR A 138 -2.03 -9.72 2.41
CA THR A 138 -2.32 -9.23 3.76
C THR A 138 -1.15 -9.46 4.71
N ILE A 139 -0.73 -8.42 5.41
CA ILE A 139 0.20 -8.48 6.54
C ILE A 139 -0.59 -8.34 7.84
N TYR A 140 -0.25 -9.18 8.82
CA TYR A 140 -0.73 -9.09 10.19
C TYR A 140 0.43 -8.65 11.08
N VAL A 141 0.19 -7.63 11.91
CA VAL A 141 1.13 -7.15 12.91
C VAL A 141 0.48 -7.30 14.27
N ASN A 142 1.13 -7.99 15.19
CA ASN A 142 0.66 -8.14 16.56
C ASN A 142 1.09 -6.91 17.38
N LEU A 143 0.13 -6.01 17.66
CA LEU A 143 0.36 -4.79 18.42
C LEU A 143 0.36 -5.03 19.94
N ASP A 144 -0.03 -6.21 20.42
CA ASP A 144 0.15 -6.55 21.84
C ASP A 144 1.64 -6.60 22.21
N HIS A 145 2.51 -6.85 21.22
CA HIS A 145 3.98 -6.76 21.35
C HIS A 145 4.55 -5.45 20.79
N ARG A 146 3.77 -4.36 20.71
CA ARG A 146 4.22 -3.07 20.16
C ARG A 146 5.47 -2.50 20.83
N GLU A 147 5.71 -2.81 22.11
CA GLU A 147 6.90 -2.38 22.85
C GLU A 147 8.19 -3.01 22.33
N ALA A 148 8.10 -4.19 21.70
CA ALA A 148 9.23 -4.82 21.03
C ALA A 148 9.49 -4.22 19.63
N ILE A 149 8.53 -3.51 19.05
CA ILE A 149 8.60 -2.96 17.70
C ILE A 149 9.07 -1.52 17.75
N LYS A 150 10.22 -1.22 17.12
CA LYS A 150 10.75 0.14 17.03
C LYS A 150 10.18 0.88 15.82
N ARG A 151 10.25 0.26 14.63
CA ARG A 151 9.64 0.79 13.40
C ARG A 151 9.37 -0.31 12.38
N LEU A 152 8.32 -0.11 11.60
CA LEU A 152 7.92 -0.96 10.47
C LEU A 152 7.75 -0.08 9.24
N LEU A 153 8.39 -0.44 8.13
CA LEU A 153 8.14 0.17 6.83
C LEU A 153 7.41 -0.81 5.94
N VAL A 154 6.15 -0.49 5.63
CA VAL A 154 5.36 -1.27 4.69
C VAL A 154 5.57 -0.70 3.29
N PHE A 155 5.89 -1.59 2.35
CA PHE A 155 6.14 -1.23 0.97
C PHE A 155 5.45 -2.20 0.02
N VAL A 156 5.17 -1.71 -1.18
CA VAL A 156 4.61 -2.50 -2.29
C VAL A 156 5.64 -2.51 -3.40
N TYR A 157 5.82 -3.64 -4.06
CA TYR A 157 6.76 -3.78 -5.17
C TYR A 157 6.19 -4.68 -6.26
N ILE A 158 6.74 -4.54 -7.46
CA ILE A 158 6.32 -5.32 -8.63
C ILE A 158 7.40 -6.36 -8.92
N TYR A 159 7.07 -7.65 -8.86
CA TYR A 159 8.04 -8.71 -9.14
C TYR A 159 8.46 -8.77 -10.62
N ASP A 160 7.50 -8.65 -11.54
CA ASP A 160 7.68 -8.87 -12.99
C ASP A 160 8.45 -7.74 -13.72
N GLN A 161 9.14 -6.86 -12.99
CA GLN A 161 9.99 -5.75 -13.45
C GLN A 161 9.35 -4.75 -14.42
N THR A 162 8.09 -4.95 -14.78
CA THR A 162 7.33 -4.11 -15.68
C THR A 162 6.69 -3.01 -14.83
N PRO A 163 7.07 -1.73 -15.01
CA PRO A 163 6.44 -0.66 -14.27
C PRO A 163 4.93 -0.67 -14.50
N ALA A 164 4.18 -0.72 -13.40
CA ALA A 164 2.73 -0.88 -13.44
C ALA A 164 1.99 0.07 -12.50
N PHE A 165 2.68 0.82 -11.63
CA PHE A 165 2.04 1.78 -10.72
C PHE A 165 1.28 2.90 -11.46
N ASP A 166 1.64 3.20 -12.70
CA ASP A 166 0.91 4.12 -13.57
C ASP A 166 -0.39 3.53 -14.13
N ARG A 167 -0.47 2.20 -14.25
CA ARG A 167 -1.55 1.43 -14.84
C ARG A 167 -2.43 0.72 -13.82
N THR A 168 -2.02 0.63 -12.56
CA THR A 168 -2.80 0.05 -11.46
C THR A 168 -3.36 1.12 -10.54
N HIS A 169 -4.57 0.92 -10.03
CA HIS A 169 -5.01 1.56 -8.79
C HIS A 169 -4.76 0.60 -7.65
N ALA A 170 -3.78 0.90 -6.81
CA ALA A 170 -3.50 0.16 -5.59
C ALA A 170 -3.92 0.99 -4.37
N ILE A 171 -4.52 0.34 -3.39
CA ILE A 171 -4.93 0.92 -2.11
C ILE A 171 -4.38 0.01 -1.02
N VAL A 172 -3.68 0.61 -0.06
CA VAL A 172 -3.27 -0.09 1.16
C VAL A 172 -4.16 0.37 2.29
N THR A 173 -4.82 -0.58 2.93
CA THR A 173 -5.77 -0.33 4.01
C THR A 173 -5.28 -0.98 5.29
N LEU A 174 -5.15 -0.17 6.35
CA LEU A 174 -4.84 -0.61 7.70
C LEU A 174 -6.15 -0.77 8.46
N TYR A 175 -6.38 -1.97 8.98
CA TYR A 175 -7.49 -2.34 9.84
C TYR A 175 -6.94 -2.56 11.25
N PRO A 176 -6.98 -1.54 12.11
CA PRO A 176 -6.69 -1.75 13.53
C PRO A 176 -7.80 -2.59 14.17
N SER A 177 -7.50 -3.26 15.29
CA SER A 177 -8.50 -4.06 16.03
C SER A 177 -9.60 -3.19 16.65
N ASN A 178 -9.28 -1.93 16.94
CA ASN A 178 -10.20 -0.93 17.44
C ASN A 178 -9.95 0.40 16.73
N GLY A 179 -10.97 1.23 16.59
CA GLY A 179 -10.86 2.52 15.89
C GLY A 179 -11.12 2.46 14.38
N PRO A 180 -10.99 3.60 13.68
CA PRO A 180 -11.28 3.71 12.26
C PRO A 180 -10.21 3.04 11.41
N ARG A 181 -10.62 2.49 10.26
CA ARG A 181 -9.66 1.97 9.27
C ARG A 181 -8.92 3.11 8.60
N ILE A 182 -7.67 2.90 8.23
CA ILE A 182 -6.86 3.92 7.56
C ILE A 182 -6.61 3.50 6.11
N GLU A 183 -7.03 4.32 5.17
CA GLU A 183 -6.90 4.04 3.73
C GLU A 183 -5.81 4.94 3.12
N ILE A 184 -4.92 4.33 2.34
CA ILE A 184 -3.80 5.00 1.68
C ILE A 184 -3.83 4.65 0.19
N GLY A 185 -4.28 5.60 -0.62
CA GLY A 185 -4.29 5.49 -2.08
C GLY A 185 -2.89 5.69 -2.69
N LEU A 186 -2.53 4.80 -3.60
CA LEU A 186 -1.33 4.88 -4.45
C LEU A 186 -1.70 5.45 -5.84
N ASP A 187 -2.33 6.62 -5.87
CA ASP A 187 -2.87 7.20 -7.11
C ASP A 187 -1.84 7.99 -7.94
N GLU A 188 -0.66 8.25 -7.37
CA GLU A 188 0.41 9.02 -8.01
C GLU A 188 1.04 8.23 -9.16
N ARG A 189 1.17 8.88 -10.32
CA ARG A 189 1.67 8.23 -11.54
C ARG A 189 3.19 8.31 -11.61
N HIS A 190 3.84 7.17 -11.37
CA HIS A 190 5.27 7.00 -11.58
C HIS A 190 5.55 5.85 -12.55
N PRO A 191 5.66 6.12 -13.87
CA PRO A 191 5.72 5.09 -14.92
C PRO A 191 7.03 4.28 -14.94
N GLN A 192 7.99 4.63 -14.10
CA GLN A 192 9.29 3.94 -14.01
C GLN A 192 9.56 3.39 -12.60
N ALA A 193 8.66 3.66 -11.63
CA ALA A 193 8.81 3.15 -10.29
C ALA A 193 8.55 1.64 -10.26
N ARG A 194 9.38 0.93 -9.49
CA ARG A 194 9.31 -0.53 -9.32
C ARG A 194 8.91 -0.92 -7.90
N SER A 195 9.10 -0.01 -6.95
CA SER A 195 8.63 -0.13 -5.58
C SER A 195 8.07 1.19 -5.06
N CYS A 196 7.25 1.11 -4.03
CA CYS A 196 6.70 2.25 -3.32
C CYS A 196 6.71 2.00 -1.82
N ALA A 197 7.35 2.90 -1.06
CA ALA A 197 7.25 2.96 0.38
C ALA A 197 5.89 3.57 0.74
N VAL A 198 4.97 2.79 1.31
CA VAL A 198 3.58 3.24 1.47
C VAL A 198 3.39 3.93 2.81
N VAL A 199 3.74 3.24 3.89
CA VAL A 199 3.49 3.70 5.25
C VAL A 199 4.63 3.30 6.18
N MET A 200 5.00 4.22 7.05
CA MET A 200 5.92 3.99 8.16
C MET A 200 5.11 3.95 9.45
N ILE A 201 5.32 2.91 10.26
CA ILE A 201 4.74 2.78 11.59
C ILE A 201 5.90 2.85 12.57
N GLU A 202 5.94 3.89 13.41
CA GLU A 202 7.03 4.12 14.36
C GLU A 202 6.48 4.11 15.78
N ASN A 203 7.21 3.50 16.71
CA ASN A 203 6.93 3.62 18.13
C ASN A 203 7.74 4.79 18.70
N LEU A 204 7.07 5.91 18.99
CA LEU A 204 7.66 7.13 19.51
C LEU A 204 7.19 7.34 20.95
N LYS A 205 8.05 7.08 21.94
CA LYS A 205 7.73 7.27 23.38
C LYS A 205 6.41 6.57 23.77
N ASP A 206 6.30 5.28 23.44
CA ASP A 206 5.12 4.44 23.69
C ASP A 206 3.85 4.83 22.89
N GLU A 207 4.00 5.72 21.91
CA GLU A 207 2.97 6.12 20.97
C GLU A 207 3.23 5.49 19.59
N LEU A 208 2.31 4.66 19.10
CA LEU A 208 2.38 4.15 17.74
C LEU A 208 1.85 5.19 16.75
N VAL A 209 2.76 5.74 15.94
CA VAL A 209 2.47 6.75 14.93
C VAL A 209 2.57 6.14 13.55
N VAL A 210 1.50 6.27 12.77
CA VAL A 210 1.40 5.85 11.37
C VAL A 210 1.60 7.07 10.50
N ARG A 211 2.57 6.99 9.59
CA ARG A 211 2.95 8.07 8.66
C ARG A 211 2.86 7.59 7.23
N ARG A 212 2.05 8.28 6.42
CA ARG A 212 1.98 8.11 4.98
C ARG A 212 3.26 8.63 4.34
N GLU A 213 3.98 7.71 3.71
CA GLU A 213 5.20 8.03 2.96
C GLU A 213 4.87 8.18 1.47
N VAL A 214 4.22 7.18 0.86
CA VAL A 214 3.90 7.09 -0.58
C VAL A 214 5.06 7.60 -1.45
N ARG A 215 6.25 7.06 -1.18
CA ARG A 215 7.49 7.41 -1.89
C ARG A 215 7.81 6.35 -2.92
N PHE A 216 7.70 6.71 -4.19
CA PHE A 216 8.02 5.84 -5.31
C PHE A 216 9.51 5.81 -5.60
N VAL A 217 10.05 4.61 -5.83
CA VAL A 217 11.48 4.36 -6.03
C VAL A 217 11.68 3.52 -7.29
N TYR A 218 12.75 3.83 -8.03
CA TYR A 218 13.12 3.18 -9.29
C TYR A 218 13.80 1.81 -9.11
N GLY A 219 14.05 1.41 -7.86
CA GLY A 219 14.63 0.13 -7.46
C GLY A 219 13.65 -0.74 -6.66
N PHE A 220 14.18 -1.75 -5.99
CA PHE A 220 13.41 -2.72 -5.21
C PHE A 220 13.67 -2.53 -3.70
N GLN A 221 13.72 -3.63 -2.94
CA GLN A 221 13.83 -3.61 -1.49
C GLN A 221 15.17 -3.03 -1.02
N ALA A 222 16.26 -3.30 -1.75
CA ALA A 222 17.59 -2.78 -1.42
C ALA A 222 17.66 -1.25 -1.49
N GLU A 223 16.98 -0.64 -2.47
CA GLU A 223 16.91 0.82 -2.58
C GLU A 223 16.04 1.44 -1.48
N LEU A 224 14.95 0.77 -1.09
CA LEU A 224 14.12 1.19 0.05
C LEU A 224 14.90 1.14 1.36
N ASP A 225 15.64 0.05 1.60
CA ASP A 225 16.52 -0.08 2.75
C ASP A 225 17.55 1.06 2.80
N ARG A 226 18.27 1.32 1.69
CA ARG A 226 19.23 2.44 1.64
C ARG A 226 18.57 3.79 1.89
N LEU A 227 17.35 4.00 1.38
CA LEU A 227 16.63 5.27 1.52
C LEU A 227 16.25 5.57 2.98
N TYR A 228 15.88 4.55 3.75
CA TYR A 228 15.44 4.72 5.13
C TYR A 228 16.46 4.27 6.19
N GLY A 229 17.62 3.75 5.76
CA GLY A 229 18.75 3.39 6.61
C GLY A 229 18.47 2.20 7.52
N TRP A 230 17.99 1.08 6.96
CA TRP A 230 17.85 -0.16 7.72
C TRP A 230 19.21 -0.84 7.91
N GLY A 231 20.02 -0.89 6.85
CA GLY A 231 21.37 -1.45 6.81
C GLY A 231 21.39 -2.97 6.59
N LEU A 232 20.42 -3.53 5.87
CA LEU A 232 20.34 -4.97 5.62
C LEU A 232 21.30 -5.40 4.50
N GLN A 233 21.72 -6.66 4.56
CA GLN A 233 22.47 -7.30 3.48
C GLN A 233 21.51 -8.06 2.58
N TRP A 234 21.42 -7.66 1.31
CA TRP A 234 20.49 -8.23 0.34
C TRP A 234 21.17 -9.29 -0.53
N GLY A 235 20.58 -10.48 -0.56
CA GLY A 235 20.90 -11.54 -1.53
C GLY A 235 19.88 -11.61 -2.66
N ARG A 236 20.15 -12.43 -3.68
CA ARG A 236 19.14 -12.78 -4.69
C ARG A 236 18.08 -13.69 -4.05
N GLY A 237 16.83 -13.26 -4.10
CA GLY A 237 15.67 -14.09 -3.74
C GLY A 237 14.84 -14.43 -4.97
N TYR A 238 14.09 -15.52 -4.90
CA TYR A 238 13.15 -15.94 -5.95
C TYR A 238 11.78 -16.20 -5.32
N LYS A 239 10.70 -15.84 -6.03
CA LYS A 239 9.34 -16.19 -5.64
C LYS A 239 9.08 -17.61 -6.16
N ALA A 240 8.86 -18.57 -5.28
CA ALA A 240 8.40 -19.89 -5.71
C ALA A 240 7.03 -19.69 -6.35
N LYS A 241 6.85 -20.13 -7.61
CA LYS A 241 5.53 -20.12 -8.23
C LYS A 241 4.63 -20.99 -7.36
N ALA A 242 3.53 -20.44 -6.85
CA ALA A 242 2.49 -21.26 -6.24
C ALA A 242 2.09 -22.34 -7.25
N GLU A 243 2.19 -23.61 -6.85
CA GLU A 243 1.68 -24.71 -7.67
C GLU A 243 0.18 -24.47 -7.90
N LYS A 244 -0.23 -24.55 -9.17
CA LYS A 244 -1.57 -24.25 -9.66
C LYS A 244 -2.58 -25.31 -9.26
#